data_AF-A0A2W6YXB6-F1
#
_entry.id   AF-A0A2W6YXB6-F1
#
_cell.length_a   1.000
_cell.length_b   1.000
_cell.length_c   1.000
_cell.angle_alpha   90.00
_cell.angle_beta   90.00
_cell.angle_gamma   90.00
#
_symmetry.space_group_name_H-M   'P 1'
#
loop_
_entity.id
_entity.type
_entity.pdbx_description
1 polymer ?
#
loop_
_entity_poly.entity_id
_entity_poly.type
_entity_poly.pdbx_seq_one_letter_code
_entity_poly.pdbx_strand_id
1 'polypeptide(L)'
;MKPGRIPCCIPFCRRTASKEKFPDCEEIICGKHWRMADKKARSFKTKAEQELRRWEARCEAIEAEGFECAKANGGVHTGIIERFRVAADARQKAWKRAVRAWERCKRQATEVAMGIA
;
A
#
# COMPACT_ATOMS: atom_id res chain seq x y z
N MET A 1 1.17 -24.36 8.28
CA MET A 1 2.00 -23.14 8.15
C MET A 1 2.44 -22.72 9.54
N LYS A 2 3.69 -22.29 9.76
CA LYS A 2 4.14 -21.88 11.11
C LYS A 2 3.44 -20.57 11.51
N PRO A 3 2.96 -20.43 12.76
CA PRO A 3 2.48 -19.16 13.29
C PRO A 3 3.53 -18.04 13.13
N GLY A 4 3.08 -16.80 12.96
CA GLY A 4 3.96 -15.64 12.81
C GLY A 4 4.71 -15.57 11.48
N ARG A 5 4.27 -16.32 10.45
CA ARG A 5 4.82 -16.26 9.10
C ARG A 5 3.77 -15.74 8.11
N ILE A 6 4.22 -15.12 7.04
CA ILE A 6 3.39 -14.64 5.93
C ILE A 6 3.76 -15.45 4.68
N PRO A 7 2.81 -16.08 3.98
CA PRO A 7 3.11 -16.95 2.85
C PRO A 7 3.40 -16.13 1.59
N CYS A 8 4.22 -16.70 0.70
CA CYS A 8 4.33 -16.16 -0.64
C CYS A 8 3.01 -16.41 -1.41
N CYS A 9 2.48 -15.40 -2.09
CA CYS A 9 1.25 -15.50 -2.86
C CYS A 9 1.38 -16.22 -4.21
N ILE A 10 2.59 -16.64 -4.59
CA ILE A 10 2.82 -17.34 -5.86
C ILE A 10 2.51 -18.83 -5.68
N PRO A 11 1.74 -19.44 -6.60
CA PRO A 11 1.39 -20.85 -6.53
C PRO A 11 2.60 -21.77 -6.29
N PHE A 12 2.41 -22.79 -5.45
CA PHE A 12 3.42 -23.80 -5.06
C PHE A 12 4.66 -23.24 -4.35
N CYS A 13 4.75 -21.93 -4.11
CA CYS A 13 5.85 -21.34 -3.37
C CYS A 13 5.71 -21.60 -1.86
N ARG A 14 6.71 -22.26 -1.28
CA ARG A 14 6.78 -22.50 0.18
C ARG A 14 7.55 -21.42 0.95
N ARG A 15 8.04 -20.36 0.29
CA ARG A 15 8.77 -19.27 0.96
C ARG A 15 7.82 -18.43 1.79
N THR A 16 8.31 -17.92 2.91
CA THR A 16 7.54 -17.09 3.84
C THR A 16 8.38 -15.91 4.34
N ALA A 17 7.73 -14.86 4.85
CA ALA A 17 8.37 -13.78 5.61
C ALA A 17 7.92 -13.81 7.07
N SER A 18 8.64 -13.09 7.94
CA SER A 18 8.21 -12.88 9.34
C SER A 18 7.05 -11.90 9.40
N LYS A 19 6.01 -12.23 10.15
CA LYS A 19 4.89 -11.33 10.44
C LYS A 19 5.35 -10.11 11.26
N GLU A 20 6.35 -10.28 12.12
CA GLU A 20 6.96 -9.20 12.89
C GLU A 20 7.52 -8.07 12.02
N LYS A 21 8.13 -8.42 10.88
CA LYS A 21 8.70 -7.42 9.95
C LYS A 21 7.64 -6.74 9.08
N PHE A 22 6.50 -7.40 8.88
CA PHE A 22 5.42 -6.95 7.99
C PHE A 22 4.06 -7.20 8.68
N PRO A 23 3.78 -6.50 9.80
CA PRO A 23 2.63 -6.80 10.65
C PRO A 23 1.30 -6.73 9.90
N ASP A 24 1.19 -5.78 8.97
CA ASP A 24 -0.06 -5.50 8.25
C ASP A 24 -0.22 -6.32 6.96
N CYS A 25 0.72 -7.22 6.64
CA CYS A 25 0.66 -8.00 5.40
C CYS A 25 0.10 -9.41 5.64
N GLU A 26 -0.87 -9.82 4.83
CA GLU A 26 -1.43 -11.19 4.84
C GLU A 26 -0.75 -12.12 3.84
N GLU A 27 -0.18 -11.55 2.78
CA GLU A 27 0.58 -12.24 1.75
C GLU A 27 1.79 -11.42 1.30
N ILE A 28 2.79 -12.09 0.72
CA ILE A 28 3.96 -11.43 0.14
C ILE A 28 4.35 -12.00 -1.22
N ILE A 29 5.11 -11.26 -2.01
CA ILE A 29 5.90 -11.83 -3.10
C ILE A 29 7.32 -12.03 -2.55
N CYS A 30 7.76 -13.27 -2.40
CA CYS A 30 9.09 -13.55 -1.86
C CYS A 30 10.20 -13.02 -2.78
N GLY A 31 11.39 -12.79 -2.24
CA GLY A 31 12.51 -12.20 -3.02
C GLY A 31 12.94 -12.98 -4.27
N LYS A 32 12.59 -14.28 -4.40
CA LYS A 32 12.80 -15.04 -5.64
C LYS A 32 11.79 -14.58 -6.71
N HIS A 33 10.51 -14.57 -6.38
CA HIS A 33 9.44 -14.22 -7.31
C HIS A 33 9.32 -12.71 -7.55
N TRP A 34 9.76 -11.89 -6.60
CA TRP A 34 9.85 -10.44 -6.81
C TRP A 34 10.76 -10.08 -7.97
N ARG A 35 11.82 -10.87 -8.17
CA ARG A 35 12.74 -10.72 -9.30
C ARG A 35 12.12 -11.07 -10.66
N MET A 36 11.05 -11.89 -10.67
CA MET A 36 10.33 -12.29 -11.89
C MET A 36 9.38 -11.20 -12.41
N ALA A 37 8.87 -10.33 -11.53
CA ALA A 37 8.16 -9.14 -11.98
C ALA A 37 9.11 -8.20 -12.75
N ASP A 38 8.60 -7.52 -13.78
CA ASP A 38 9.44 -6.68 -14.62
C ASP A 38 9.95 -5.43 -13.86
N LYS A 39 11.10 -4.86 -14.27
CA LYS A 39 11.69 -3.70 -13.58
C LYS A 39 10.77 -2.47 -13.60
N LYS A 40 9.97 -2.29 -14.66
CA LYS A 40 9.04 -1.15 -14.80
C LYS A 40 7.84 -1.29 -13.86
N ALA A 41 7.28 -2.49 -13.71
CA ALA A 41 6.19 -2.82 -12.81
C ALA A 41 6.62 -2.62 -11.35
N ARG A 42 7.81 -3.11 -10.98
CA ARG A 42 8.39 -2.85 -9.64
C ARG A 42 8.58 -1.37 -9.35
N SER A 43 9.10 -0.62 -10.33
CA SER A 43 9.27 0.84 -10.23
C SER A 43 7.94 1.55 -10.10
N PHE A 44 6.94 1.16 -10.89
CA PHE A 44 5.58 1.69 -10.83
C PHE A 44 4.93 1.45 -9.46
N LYS A 45 5.05 0.23 -8.91
CA LYS A 45 4.60 -0.11 -7.55
C LYS A 45 5.25 0.78 -6.49
N THR A 46 6.57 0.94 -6.56
CA THR A 46 7.31 1.80 -5.62
C THR A 46 6.81 3.25 -5.67
N LYS A 47 6.60 3.81 -6.87
CA LYS A 47 6.07 5.17 -7.05
C LYS A 47 4.65 5.31 -6.54
N ALA A 48 3.79 4.33 -6.80
CA ALA A 48 2.39 4.34 -6.35
C ALA A 48 2.29 4.29 -4.82
N GLU A 49 3.14 3.51 -4.14
CA GLU A 49 3.20 3.49 -2.67
C GLU A 49 3.76 4.79 -2.10
N GLN A 50 4.79 5.37 -2.71
CA GLN A 50 5.30 6.68 -2.30
C GLN A 50 4.26 7.79 -2.48
N GLU A 51 3.41 7.71 -3.49
CA GLU A 51 2.27 8.60 -3.66
C GLU A 51 1.22 8.38 -2.56
N LEU A 52 0.84 7.13 -2.29
CA LEU A 52 -0.10 6.80 -1.22
C LEU A 52 0.37 7.32 0.13
N ARG A 53 1.62 7.05 0.53
CA ARG A 53 2.21 7.52 1.79
C ARG A 53 2.19 9.04 1.92
N ARG A 54 2.43 9.76 0.82
CA ARG A 54 2.35 11.23 0.81
C ARG A 54 0.94 11.73 1.09
N TRP A 55 -0.07 11.08 0.52
CA TRP A 55 -1.47 11.44 0.77
C TRP A 55 -1.96 11.00 2.15
N GLU A 56 -1.49 9.87 2.68
CA GLU A 56 -1.74 9.44 4.06
C GLU A 56 -1.21 10.47 5.05
N ALA A 57 0.08 10.84 4.94
CA ALA A 57 0.69 11.87 5.77
C ALA A 57 -0.03 13.22 5.66
N ARG A 58 -0.52 13.57 4.47
CA ARG A 58 -1.31 14.80 4.28
C ARG A 58 -2.67 14.73 4.99
N CYS A 59 -3.36 13.59 4.94
CA CYS A 59 -4.62 13.42 5.65
C CYS A 59 -4.40 13.55 7.16
N GLU A 60 -3.38 12.86 7.69
CA GLU A 60 -3.00 12.90 9.11
C GLU A 60 -2.67 14.33 9.57
N ALA A 61 -1.92 15.10 8.77
CA ALA A 61 -1.61 16.49 9.08
C ALA A 61 -2.87 17.39 9.12
N ILE A 62 -3.84 17.16 8.21
CA ILE A 62 -5.09 17.93 8.20
C ILE A 62 -5.99 17.54 9.39
N GLU A 63 -6.02 16.25 9.74
CA GLU A 63 -6.76 15.77 10.92
C GLU A 63 -6.19 16.39 12.20
N ALA A 64 -4.87 16.44 12.35
CA ALA A 64 -4.20 17.10 13.47
C ALA A 64 -4.55 18.60 13.54
N GLU A 65 -4.52 19.32 12.42
CA GLU A 65 -4.97 20.72 12.35
C GLU A 65 -6.45 20.87 12.75
N GLY A 66 -7.31 19.96 12.29
CA GLY A 66 -8.72 19.94 12.64
C GLY A 66 -8.95 19.71 14.13
N PHE A 67 -8.18 18.83 14.76
CA PHE A 67 -8.23 18.57 16.20
C PHE A 67 -7.85 19.81 17.01
N GLU A 68 -6.74 20.47 16.67
CA GLU A 68 -6.34 21.72 17.34
C GLU A 68 -7.36 22.84 17.14
N CYS A 69 -7.93 22.96 15.93
CA CYS A 69 -9.00 23.90 15.64
C CYS A 69 -10.25 23.64 16.51
N ALA A 70 -10.67 22.37 16.63
CA ALA A 70 -11.80 21.98 17.48
C ALA A 70 -11.56 22.32 18.95
N LYS A 71 -10.35 22.04 19.45
CA LYS A 71 -9.95 22.34 20.83
C LYS A 71 -9.99 23.84 21.12
N ALA A 72 -9.56 24.68 20.17
CA ALA A 72 -9.49 26.12 20.35
C ALA A 72 -10.85 26.82 20.20
N ASN A 73 -11.72 26.34 19.30
CA ASN A 73 -12.92 27.07 18.87
C ASN A 73 -14.24 26.38 19.25
N GLY A 74 -14.19 25.19 19.87
CA GLY A 74 -15.39 24.38 20.13
C GLY A 74 -15.96 23.70 18.88
N GLY A 75 -15.22 23.71 17.77
CA GLY A 75 -15.64 23.11 16.49
C GLY A 75 -14.56 23.23 15.40
N VAL A 76 -14.71 22.42 14.33
CA VAL A 76 -13.77 22.43 13.19
C VAL A 76 -14.26 23.39 12.11
N HIS A 77 -13.37 24.23 11.59
CA HIS A 77 -13.69 25.12 10.48
C HIS A 77 -14.03 24.35 9.20
N THR A 78 -15.01 24.85 8.45
CA THR A 78 -15.46 24.23 7.18
C THR A 78 -14.35 24.10 6.15
N GLY A 79 -13.42 25.04 6.09
CA GLY A 79 -12.26 24.98 5.19
C GLY A 79 -11.32 23.80 5.48
N ILE A 80 -11.18 23.41 6.75
CA ILE A 80 -10.38 22.23 7.14
C ILE A 80 -11.10 20.95 6.71
N ILE A 81 -12.42 20.89 6.92
CA ILE A 81 -13.27 19.76 6.50
C ILE A 81 -13.14 19.55 4.98
N GLU A 82 -13.23 20.63 4.19
CA GLU A 82 -13.14 20.52 2.74
C GLU A 82 -11.76 20.09 2.25
N ARG A 83 -10.70 20.65 2.83
CA ARG A 83 -9.33 20.19 2.57
C ARG A 83 -9.13 18.72 2.89
N PHE A 84 -9.71 18.25 4.00
CA PHE A 84 -9.64 16.84 4.38
C PHE A 84 -10.36 15.96 3.36
N ARG A 85 -11.57 16.34 2.93
CA ARG A 85 -12.30 15.60 1.87
C ARG A 85 -11.49 15.46 0.60
N VAL A 86 -10.92 16.56 0.09
CA VAL A 86 -10.07 16.54 -1.12
C VAL A 86 -8.85 15.64 -0.93
N ALA A 87 -8.19 15.71 0.23
CA ALA A 87 -7.04 14.86 0.53
C ALA A 87 -7.43 13.38 0.67
N ALA A 88 -8.56 13.08 1.29
CA ALA A 88 -9.09 11.74 1.46
C ALA A 88 -9.44 11.09 0.11
N ASP A 89 -10.06 11.84 -0.81
CA ASP A 89 -10.32 11.40 -2.19
C ASP A 89 -9.03 11.10 -2.95
N ALA A 90 -8.02 11.98 -2.82
CA ALA A 90 -6.72 11.79 -3.43
C ALA A 90 -5.99 10.56 -2.85
N ARG A 91 -6.05 10.37 -1.53
CA ARG A 91 -5.56 9.16 -0.84
C ARG A 91 -6.24 7.91 -1.38
N GLN A 92 -7.57 7.92 -1.52
CA GLN A 92 -8.30 6.76 -2.05
C GLN A 92 -7.89 6.43 -3.49
N LYS A 93 -7.70 7.45 -4.35
CA LYS A 93 -7.20 7.26 -5.71
C LYS A 93 -5.78 6.69 -5.72
N ALA A 94 -4.90 7.19 -4.87
CA ALA A 94 -3.53 6.68 -4.71
C ALA A 94 -3.51 5.23 -4.21
N TRP A 95 -4.39 4.87 -3.26
CA TRP A 95 -4.53 3.50 -2.78
C TRP A 95 -4.95 2.55 -3.90
N LYS A 96 -5.96 2.92 -4.70
CA LYS A 96 -6.37 2.14 -5.88
C LYS A 96 -5.21 1.93 -6.87
N ARG A 97 -4.34 2.92 -7.06
CA ARG A 97 -3.14 2.79 -7.90
C ARG A 97 -2.11 1.84 -7.30
N ALA A 98 -1.84 1.94 -6.00
CA ALA A 98 -0.92 1.07 -5.29
C ALA A 98 -1.36 -0.40 -5.36
N VAL A 99 -2.65 -0.67 -5.14
CA VAL A 99 -3.25 -2.01 -5.27
C VAL A 99 -3.10 -2.54 -6.70
N ARG A 100 -3.45 -1.75 -7.72
CA ARG A 100 -3.29 -2.16 -9.13
C ARG A 100 -1.82 -2.45 -9.49
N ALA A 101 -0.89 -1.67 -8.93
CA ALA A 101 0.53 -1.87 -9.16
C ALA A 101 1.04 -3.16 -8.49
N TRP A 102 0.55 -3.48 -7.29
CA TRP A 102 0.79 -4.76 -6.62
C TRP A 102 0.27 -5.94 -7.44
N GLU A 103 -1.00 -5.90 -7.85
CA GLU A 103 -1.62 -6.96 -8.65
C GLU A 103 -0.89 -7.19 -9.97
N ARG A 104 -0.40 -6.12 -10.62
CA ARG A 104 0.43 -6.26 -11.82
C ARG A 104 1.73 -7.02 -11.54
N CYS A 105 2.43 -6.70 -10.45
CA CYS A 105 3.66 -7.41 -10.07
C CYS A 105 3.37 -8.88 -9.73
N LYS A 106 2.28 -9.13 -8.99
CA LYS A 106 1.83 -10.47 -8.61
C LYS A 106 1.52 -11.31 -9.84
N ARG A 107 0.72 -10.78 -10.77
CA ARG A 107 0.38 -11.45 -12.04
C ARG A 107 1.62 -11.83 -12.83
N GLN A 108 2.52 -10.89 -13.09
CA GLN A 108 3.75 -11.16 -13.83
C GLN A 108 4.62 -12.23 -13.16
N ALA A 109 4.78 -12.15 -11.84
CA ALA A 109 5.55 -13.13 -11.10
C ALA A 109 4.90 -14.52 -11.16
N THR A 110 3.57 -14.60 -11.14
CA THR A 110 2.83 -15.87 -11.29
C THR A 110 2.98 -16.44 -12.70
N GLU A 111 2.78 -15.63 -13.74
CA GLU A 111 2.90 -16.05 -15.15
C GLU A 111 4.28 -16.66 -15.42
N VAL A 112 5.35 -15.97 -15.01
CA VAL A 112 6.74 -16.45 -15.18
C VAL A 112 7.01 -17.69 -14.33
N ALA A 113 6.54 -17.74 -13.07
CA ALA A 113 6.74 -18.90 -12.21
C ALA A 113 6.04 -20.17 -12.72
N MET A 114 4.94 -20.00 -13.45
CA MET A 114 4.15 -21.07 -14.05
C MET A 114 4.57 -21.42 -15.48
N GLY A 115 5.56 -20.71 -16.05
CA GLY A 115 6.03 -20.95 -17.43
C GLY A 115 5.05 -20.50 -18.51
N ILE A 116 4.19 -19.51 -18.23
CA ILE A 116 3.19 -18.96 -19.17
C ILE A 116 3.77 -17.84 -20.03
N ALA A 117 4.78 -17.12 -19.53
CA ALA A 117 5.33 -15.89 -20.12
C ALA A 117 6.86 -15.94 -20.27
#